data_AF-A0A428LYU1-F1
#
_entry.id   AF-A0A428LYU1-F1
#
_cell.length_a   1.000
_cell.length_b   1.000
_cell.length_c   1.000
_cell.angle_alpha   90.00
_cell.angle_beta   90.00
_cell.angle_gamma   90.00
#
_symmetry.space_group_name_H-M   'P 1'
#
loop_
_entity.id
_entity.type
_entity.pdbx_description
1 polymer ?
#
loop_
_entity_poly.entity_id
_entity_poly.type
_entity_poly.pdbx_seq_one_letter_code
_entity_poly.pdbx_strand_id
1 'polypeptide(L)'
;MGLSSSRAVCALAFLLSSAMAPAALAHAHLQQQSPAADSTVAAPQTLTLNFSEGIEPGFSGVVVTDAQQRTIETGAAKRDDKDKARLIVPLAQPLTAGTYRVDWHVVSVDGHKTKGSYHFSVK
;
A
#
# COMPACT_ATOMS: atom_id res chain seq x y z
N MET A 1 21.86 -7.86 50.28
CA MET A 1 21.59 -8.72 49.10
C MET A 1 22.34 -8.17 47.90
N GLY A 2 23.53 -8.69 47.59
CA GLY A 2 24.29 -8.30 46.40
C GLY A 2 23.87 -9.13 45.20
N LEU A 3 23.59 -8.50 44.05
CA LEU A 3 23.44 -9.24 42.80
C LEU A 3 24.82 -9.82 42.44
N SER A 4 24.94 -11.15 42.41
CA SER A 4 26.11 -11.83 41.84
C SER A 4 26.32 -11.35 40.39
N SER A 5 27.58 -11.16 39.97
CA SER A 5 27.94 -10.64 38.63
C SER A 5 27.24 -11.39 37.48
N SER A 6 26.95 -12.68 37.65
CA SER A 6 26.17 -13.48 36.69
C SER A 6 24.70 -13.01 36.57
N ARG A 7 24.06 -12.65 37.69
CA ARG A 7 22.69 -12.08 37.69
C ARG A 7 22.65 -10.70 37.06
N ALA A 8 23.69 -9.88 37.28
CA ALA A 8 23.81 -8.57 36.67
C ALA A 8 23.99 -8.66 35.14
N VAL A 9 24.81 -9.60 34.66
CA VAL A 9 25.00 -9.85 33.22
C VAL A 9 23.70 -10.37 32.56
N CYS A 10 23.00 -11.31 33.20
CA CYS A 10 21.71 -11.79 32.68
C CYS A 10 20.65 -10.69 32.64
N ALA A 11 20.58 -9.84 33.67
CA ALA A 11 19.63 -8.72 33.70
C ALA A 11 19.93 -7.69 32.60
N LEU A 12 21.21 -7.40 32.36
CA LEU A 12 21.63 -6.47 31.31
C LEU A 12 21.33 -7.05 29.91
N ALA A 13 21.58 -8.33 29.68
CA ALA A 13 21.25 -9.00 28.42
C ALA A 13 19.74 -8.99 28.12
N PHE A 14 18.90 -9.15 29.15
CA PHE A 14 17.44 -9.09 29.02
C PHE A 14 16.93 -7.66 28.74
N LEU A 15 17.58 -6.65 29.31
CA LEU A 15 17.26 -5.24 29.04
C LEU A 15 17.67 -4.83 27.62
N LEU A 16 18.83 -5.28 27.13
CA LEU A 16 19.23 -5.01 25.74
C LEU A 16 18.33 -5.70 24.71
N SER A 17 17.82 -6.91 24.99
CA SER A 17 16.93 -7.62 24.05
C SER A 17 15.53 -7.02 23.96
N SER A 18 15.01 -6.43 25.06
CA SER A 18 13.71 -5.75 25.06
C SER A 18 13.72 -4.38 24.34
N ALA A 19 14.90 -3.77 24.15
CA ALA A 19 15.04 -2.50 23.42
C ALA A 19 15.00 -2.67 21.88
N MET A 20 15.02 -3.90 21.37
CA MET A 20 15.02 -4.20 19.93
C MET A 20 13.70 -4.82 19.43
N ALA A 21 12.56 -4.41 19.98
CA ALA A 21 11.27 -4.83 19.41
C ALA A 21 11.11 -4.24 17.99
N PRO A 22 10.94 -5.06 16.94
CA PRO A 22 10.60 -4.55 15.62
C PRO A 22 9.28 -3.79 15.71
N ALA A 23 9.18 -2.65 15.02
CA ALA A 23 7.89 -1.99 14.86
C ALA A 23 6.96 -2.94 14.09
N ALA A 24 5.92 -3.44 14.76
CA ALA A 24 4.87 -4.20 14.08
C ALA A 24 4.02 -3.22 13.26
N LEU A 25 4.23 -3.21 11.94
CA LEU A 25 3.39 -2.47 11.00
C LEU A 25 2.07 -3.25 10.83
N ALA A 26 1.07 -2.91 11.63
CA ALA A 26 -0.25 -3.53 11.52
C ALA A 26 -0.99 -3.01 10.26
N HIS A 27 -0.92 -1.72 10.00
CA HIS A 27 -1.70 -1.07 8.95
C HIS A 27 -0.98 -1.09 7.59
N ALA A 28 -1.70 -1.44 6.52
CA ALA A 28 -1.20 -1.27 5.15
C ALA A 28 -1.14 0.21 4.76
N HIS A 29 0.07 0.71 4.50
CA HIS A 29 0.31 2.05 3.95
C HIS A 29 0.78 1.96 2.51
N LEU A 30 0.30 2.85 1.63
CA LEU A 30 0.78 2.92 0.26
C LEU A 30 2.26 3.35 0.26
N GLN A 31 3.12 2.49 -0.29
CA GLN A 31 4.57 2.71 -0.38
C GLN A 31 4.97 3.21 -1.76
N GLN A 32 4.38 2.61 -2.80
CA GLN A 32 4.68 2.93 -4.19
C GLN A 32 3.42 2.78 -5.06
N GLN A 33 3.35 3.58 -6.11
CA GLN A 33 2.27 3.51 -7.08
C GLN A 33 2.80 3.80 -8.49
N SER A 34 2.20 3.14 -9.47
CA SER A 34 2.42 3.39 -10.89
C SER A 34 1.05 3.57 -11.57
N PRO A 35 0.80 4.70 -12.24
CA PRO A 35 1.65 5.89 -12.33
C PRO A 35 1.94 6.54 -10.97
N ALA A 36 3.11 7.17 -10.85
CA ALA A 36 3.50 7.88 -9.62
C ALA A 36 2.60 9.09 -9.38
N ALA A 37 2.45 9.49 -8.11
CA ALA A 37 1.72 10.72 -7.78
C ALA A 37 2.31 11.93 -8.51
N ASP A 38 1.43 12.78 -9.02
CA ASP A 38 1.71 14.03 -9.73
C ASP A 38 2.56 13.86 -11.00
N SER A 39 2.75 12.63 -11.47
CA SER A 39 3.48 12.33 -12.70
C SER A 39 2.64 12.57 -13.96
N THR A 40 3.33 12.81 -15.07
CA THR A 40 2.73 12.84 -16.41
C THR A 40 3.28 11.68 -17.25
N VAL A 41 2.40 10.77 -17.66
CA VAL A 41 2.77 9.51 -18.34
C VAL A 41 2.02 9.34 -19.66
N ALA A 42 2.48 8.44 -20.53
CA ALA A 42 1.62 7.94 -21.59
C ALA A 42 0.45 7.14 -20.98
N ALA A 43 -0.65 6.98 -21.71
CA ALA A 43 -1.84 6.27 -21.24
C ALA A 43 -1.47 4.87 -20.70
N PRO A 44 -1.57 4.62 -19.38
CA PRO A 44 -1.27 3.32 -18.81
C PRO A 44 -2.38 2.33 -19.16
N GLN A 45 -2.04 1.04 -19.23
CA GLN A 45 -3.03 -0.04 -19.33
C GLN A 45 -3.49 -0.54 -17.97
N THR A 46 -2.70 -0.27 -16.93
CA THR A 46 -2.88 -0.83 -15.58
C THR A 46 -2.37 0.16 -14.55
N LEU A 47 -3.05 0.25 -13.42
CA LEU A 47 -2.53 0.89 -12.21
C LEU A 47 -1.97 -0.18 -11.27
N THR A 48 -0.82 0.07 -10.65
CA THR A 48 -0.29 -0.82 -9.61
C THR A 48 0.01 -0.05 -8.35
N LEU A 49 -0.48 -0.54 -7.22
CA LEU A 49 -0.30 0.05 -5.90
C LEU A 49 0.37 -0.99 -5.00
N ASN A 50 1.50 -0.64 -4.40
CA ASN A 50 2.28 -1.47 -3.50
C ASN A 50 2.18 -0.91 -2.08
N PHE A 51 1.81 -1.78 -1.15
CA PHE A 51 1.59 -1.43 0.25
C PHE A 51 2.72 -1.96 1.13
N SER A 52 2.78 -1.49 2.38
CA SER A 52 3.73 -1.99 3.38
C SER A 52 3.41 -3.41 3.84
N GLU A 53 2.12 -3.79 3.78
CA GLU A 53 1.62 -5.07 4.27
C GLU A 53 0.83 -5.81 3.20
N GLY A 54 0.70 -7.12 3.40
CA GLY A 54 -0.17 -7.94 2.57
C GLY A 54 -1.63 -7.46 2.64
N ILE A 55 -2.35 -7.58 1.53
CA ILE A 55 -3.74 -7.13 1.41
C ILE A 55 -4.71 -8.28 1.15
N GLU A 56 -5.96 -8.08 1.55
CA GLU A 56 -7.10 -8.94 1.22
C GLU A 56 -7.85 -8.38 0.00
N PRO A 57 -7.68 -8.97 -1.20
CA PRO A 57 -8.19 -8.38 -2.44
C PRO A 57 -9.72 -8.29 -2.50
N GLY A 58 -10.44 -9.22 -1.86
CA GLY A 58 -11.91 -9.22 -1.84
C GLY A 58 -12.54 -8.04 -1.10
N PHE A 59 -11.75 -7.33 -0.28
CA PHE A 59 -12.18 -6.17 0.50
C PHE A 59 -11.40 -4.89 0.15
N SER A 60 -10.65 -4.93 -0.94
CA SER A 60 -9.76 -3.86 -1.40
C SER A 60 -10.15 -3.41 -2.80
N GLY A 61 -9.92 -2.14 -3.13
CA GLY A 61 -10.32 -1.63 -4.44
C GLY A 61 -9.84 -0.22 -4.74
N VAL A 62 -10.03 0.16 -6.01
CA VAL A 62 -9.64 1.45 -6.56
C VAL A 62 -10.80 2.03 -7.37
N VAL A 63 -11.00 3.34 -7.24
CA VAL A 63 -11.90 4.13 -8.10
C VAL A 63 -11.06 5.18 -8.80
N VAL A 64 -11.20 5.26 -10.12
CA VAL A 64 -10.51 6.25 -10.95
C VAL A 64 -11.53 7.25 -11.46
N THR A 65 -11.23 8.54 -11.34
CA THR A 65 -12.08 9.62 -11.87
C THR A 65 -11.26 10.59 -12.72
N ASP A 66 -11.87 11.17 -13.74
CA ASP A 66 -11.26 12.26 -14.52
C ASP A 66 -11.46 13.64 -13.86
N ALA A 67 -10.92 14.68 -14.48
CA ALA A 67 -11.07 16.06 -14.02
C ALA A 67 -12.54 16.55 -13.96
N GLN A 68 -13.46 15.91 -14.68
CA GLN A 68 -14.90 16.19 -14.64
C GLN A 68 -15.65 15.31 -13.62
N GLN A 69 -14.92 14.59 -12.76
CA GLN A 69 -15.46 13.65 -11.78
C GLN A 69 -16.22 12.47 -12.40
N ARG A 70 -15.98 12.15 -13.67
CA ARG A 70 -16.54 10.95 -14.30
C ARG A 70 -15.71 9.74 -13.91
N THR A 71 -16.38 8.68 -13.45
CA THR A 71 -15.73 7.41 -13.15
C THR A 71 -15.21 6.77 -14.43
N ILE A 72 -13.95 6.35 -14.38
CA ILE A 72 -13.32 5.56 -15.43
C ILE A 72 -13.52 4.08 -15.11
N GLU A 73 -13.94 3.33 -16.12
CA GLU A 73 -14.16 1.90 -15.99
C GLU A 73 -12.83 1.15 -15.81
N THR A 74 -12.78 0.29 -14.81
CA THR A 74 -11.62 -0.57 -14.50
C THR A 74 -12.00 -2.03 -14.62
N GLY A 75 -11.03 -2.88 -14.94
CA GLY A 75 -11.15 -4.31 -14.73
C GLY A 75 -11.18 -4.67 -13.25
N ALA A 76 -11.37 -5.96 -12.96
CA ALA A 76 -11.32 -6.47 -11.59
C ALA A 76 -9.94 -6.23 -10.97
N ALA A 77 -9.91 -5.56 -9.82
CA ALA A 77 -8.70 -5.41 -9.03
C ALA A 77 -8.24 -6.78 -8.51
N LYS A 78 -6.95 -7.06 -8.63
CA LYS A 78 -6.35 -8.34 -8.25
C LYS A 78 -5.09 -8.11 -7.44
N ARG A 79 -4.85 -8.97 -6.45
CA ARG A 79 -3.55 -9.03 -5.79
C ARG A 79 -2.55 -9.76 -6.69
N ASP A 80 -1.31 -9.32 -6.71
CA ASP A 80 -0.23 -10.04 -7.38
C ASP A 80 0.03 -11.40 -6.69
N ASP A 81 0.30 -12.44 -7.47
CA ASP A 81 0.49 -13.80 -6.95
C ASP A 81 1.84 -13.97 -6.22
N LYS A 82 2.85 -13.17 -6.59
CA LYS A 82 4.21 -13.20 -6.03
C LYS A 82 4.40 -12.15 -4.94
N ASP A 83 3.72 -11.01 -5.06
CA ASP A 83 3.76 -9.92 -4.10
C ASP A 83 2.38 -9.68 -3.47
N LYS A 84 2.19 -10.21 -2.26
CA LYS A 84 0.91 -10.11 -1.54
C LYS A 84 0.57 -8.68 -1.11
N ALA A 85 1.51 -7.75 -1.16
CA ALA A 85 1.27 -6.35 -0.84
C ALA A 85 0.97 -5.51 -2.10
N ARG A 86 0.88 -6.13 -3.28
CA ARG A 86 0.66 -5.44 -4.55
C ARG A 86 -0.76 -5.64 -5.08
N LEU A 87 -1.45 -4.54 -5.32
CA LEU A 87 -2.73 -4.48 -6.02
C LEU A 87 -2.51 -4.06 -7.47
N ILE A 88 -3.12 -4.80 -8.39
CA ILE A 88 -3.09 -4.59 -9.84
C ILE A 88 -4.52 -4.27 -10.30
N VAL A 89 -4.70 -3.14 -10.96
CA VAL A 89 -6.00 -2.65 -11.43
C VAL A 89 -5.92 -2.37 -12.92
N PRO A 90 -6.39 -3.29 -13.79
CA PRO A 90 -6.45 -3.06 -15.22
C PRO A 90 -7.43 -1.92 -15.53
N LEU A 91 -7.11 -1.09 -16.53
CA LEU A 91 -8.04 -0.11 -17.08
C LEU A 91 -8.81 -0.76 -18.23
N ALA A 92 -10.14 -0.60 -18.25
CA ALA A 92 -10.97 -1.26 -19.26
C ALA A 92 -10.76 -0.69 -20.67
N GLN A 93 -10.35 0.58 -20.74
CA GLN A 93 -10.14 1.31 -21.99
C GLN A 93 -8.93 2.24 -21.84
N PRO A 94 -8.22 2.57 -22.95
CA PRO A 94 -7.14 3.55 -22.93
C PRO A 94 -7.61 4.91 -22.41
N LEU A 95 -6.79 5.53 -21.56
CA LEU A 95 -7.06 6.87 -21.05
C LEU A 95 -6.78 7.92 -22.12
N THR A 96 -7.66 8.91 -22.21
CA THR A 96 -7.40 10.14 -22.98
C THR A 96 -6.41 11.04 -22.24
N ALA A 97 -5.82 12.00 -22.93
CA ALA A 97 -5.01 13.02 -22.27
C ALA A 97 -5.84 13.80 -21.23
N GLY A 98 -5.26 14.07 -20.07
CA GLY A 98 -5.95 14.72 -18.95
C GLY A 98 -5.47 14.26 -17.58
N THR A 99 -6.01 14.88 -16.54
CA THR A 99 -5.70 14.54 -15.14
C THR A 99 -6.71 13.54 -14.58
N TYR A 100 -6.19 12.55 -13.87
CA TYR A 100 -6.95 11.48 -13.24
C TYR A 100 -6.67 11.44 -11.74
N ARG A 101 -7.72 11.20 -10.97
CA ARG A 101 -7.67 10.97 -9.53
C ARG A 101 -7.90 9.49 -9.25
N VAL A 102 -7.03 8.92 -8.43
CA VAL A 102 -7.10 7.52 -7.99
C VAL A 102 -7.42 7.52 -6.51
N ASP A 103 -8.63 7.08 -6.15
CA ASP A 103 -8.98 6.75 -4.77
C ASP A 103 -8.76 5.26 -4.56
N TRP A 104 -8.13 4.92 -3.44
CA TRP A 104 -7.92 3.52 -3.06
C TRP A 104 -8.37 3.27 -1.63
N HIS A 105 -8.76 2.04 -1.38
CA HIS A 105 -8.90 1.49 -0.04
C HIS A 105 -8.37 0.06 -0.05
N VAL A 106 -7.74 -0.33 1.06
CA VAL A 106 -7.27 -1.70 1.24
C VAL A 106 -7.61 -2.19 2.64
N VAL A 107 -7.88 -3.48 2.75
CA VAL A 107 -7.90 -4.20 4.03
C VAL A 107 -6.63 -5.03 4.08
N SER A 108 -5.82 -4.81 5.11
CA SER A 108 -4.59 -5.59 5.29
C SER A 108 -4.93 -6.99 5.83
N VAL A 109 -3.98 -7.91 5.76
CA VAL A 109 -4.10 -9.27 6.35
C VAL A 109 -4.32 -9.25 7.87
N ASP A 110 -4.07 -8.12 8.54
CA ASP A 110 -4.39 -7.90 9.95
C ASP A 110 -5.86 -7.49 10.21
N GLY A 111 -6.64 -7.27 9.14
CA GLY A 111 -8.06 -6.91 9.18
C GLY A 111 -8.36 -5.42 9.21
N HIS A 112 -7.38 -4.52 9.28
CA HIS A 112 -7.62 -3.09 9.31
C HIS A 112 -7.75 -2.49 7.90
N LYS A 113 -8.72 -1.58 7.76
CA LYS A 113 -8.95 -0.82 6.53
C LYS A 113 -8.17 0.49 6.55
N THR A 114 -7.42 0.74 5.50
CA THR A 114 -6.82 2.05 5.19
C THR A 114 -7.31 2.56 3.84
N LYS A 115 -7.17 3.86 3.60
CA LYS A 115 -7.57 4.52 2.35
C LYS A 115 -6.70 5.73 2.07
N GLY A 116 -6.68 6.16 0.82
CA GLY A 116 -5.99 7.37 0.40
C GLY A 116 -6.33 7.71 -1.04
N SER A 117 -5.68 8.76 -1.55
CA SER A 117 -5.84 9.18 -2.93
C SER A 117 -4.59 9.84 -3.47
N TYR A 118 -4.45 9.84 -4.79
CA TYR A 118 -3.41 10.57 -5.51
C TYR A 118 -3.90 10.96 -6.91
N HIS A 119 -3.14 11.83 -7.59
CA HIS A 119 -3.41 12.21 -8.97
C HIS A 119 -2.25 11.83 -9.89
N PHE A 120 -2.54 11.64 -11.17
CA PHE A 120 -1.56 11.60 -12.25
C PHE A 120 -2.17 12.19 -13.51
N SER A 121 -1.34 12.53 -14.49
CA SER A 121 -1.80 13.04 -15.79
C SER A 121 -1.35 12.14 -16.94
N VAL A 122 -2.17 12.08 -17.97
CA VAL A 122 -1.89 11.42 -19.25
C VAL A 122 -1.59 12.49 -20.31
N LYS A 123 -0.51 12.29 -21.07
CA LYS A 123 -0.11 13.15 -22.20
C LYS A 123 -0.51 12.57 -23.55
#